data_AF-A0A1R0H629-F1
#
_entry.id   AF-A0A1R0H629-F1
#
_cell.length_a   1.000
_cell.length_b   1.000
_cell.length_c   1.000
_cell.angle_alpha   90.00
_cell.angle_beta   90.00
_cell.angle_gamma   90.00
#
_symmetry.space_group_name_H-M   'P 1'
#
loop_
_entity.id
_entity.type
_entity.pdbx_description
1 polymer ?
#
loop_
_entity_poly.entity_id
_entity_poly.type
_entity_poly.pdbx_seq_one_letter_code
_entity_poly.pdbx_strand_id
1 'polypeptide(L)'
;MVNLSSGLDKKDLEKVINHEEGNSSETNNEGHIENGLDQNTGVKPPDEGYSWLILIAGLLNFMISFGSFNAFGVFQTYYLLTRFKEYDAGTVSWISNVTITMTLVGGLSASYIISIIGIRKTSILGAALGVIGLLLASFSDKIWQLVLTQGIIYGYGSSLIVNISLLMQALWFEKRRGLAIGIVSSGGAIGALIMVPLVTSTINNLGIKWSFRILALIFLASTALGCIFYKPRLPFKPNRKVIDFKMLKDPFIVLLSLGGFFMQFGYNVPLLFFPASLRSLGYEQTFATNFIMVMAGASVIGRLGSGQLADIIPPLYIVIFGNVVAGIIILTLWYLGNSLSTYTIFYVLFGLFGINFHSLAPSMISSRYSYDKVSQVNGLLFLTLGISVFISIPVIGHIFQKLGKRIVFDHIIVFGGVSYLISSAILVILGIYLKRAPQPK
;
A
#
# COMPACT_ATOMS: atom_id res chain seq x y z
N MET A 1 -40.48 -28.29 61.22
CA MET A 1 -39.81 -28.04 59.93
C MET A 1 -39.38 -29.39 59.37
N VAL A 2 -40.01 -29.74 58.25
CA VAL A 2 -39.75 -30.76 57.21
C VAL A 2 -38.63 -31.80 57.47
N ASN A 3 -39.07 -33.05 57.41
CA ASN A 3 -38.31 -34.30 57.26
C ASN A 3 -38.10 -34.55 55.76
N LEU A 4 -36.92 -35.01 55.31
CA LEU A 4 -36.74 -35.71 54.02
C LEU A 4 -35.37 -36.41 53.98
N SER A 5 -35.41 -37.71 54.30
CA SER A 5 -34.43 -38.70 53.87
C SER A 5 -34.84 -39.31 52.53
N SER A 6 -33.84 -39.84 51.79
CA SER A 6 -33.91 -40.95 50.82
C SER A 6 -33.79 -40.62 49.32
N GLY A 7 -32.83 -41.30 48.69
CA GLY A 7 -33.05 -41.97 47.40
C GLY A 7 -32.56 -41.26 46.15
N LEU A 8 -31.28 -41.42 45.80
CA LEU A 8 -30.84 -41.37 44.40
C LEU A 8 -30.05 -42.64 44.09
N ASP A 9 -30.55 -43.36 43.10
CA ASP A 9 -30.31 -44.76 42.78
C ASP A 9 -29.04 -44.94 41.95
N LYS A 10 -28.26 -45.99 42.21
CA LYS A 10 -26.99 -46.29 41.51
C LYS A 10 -27.16 -46.55 40.01
N LYS A 11 -28.40 -46.78 39.54
CA LYS A 11 -28.74 -46.98 38.12
C LYS A 11 -28.64 -45.72 37.25
N ASP A 12 -28.71 -44.52 37.85
CA ASP A 12 -28.60 -43.27 37.07
C ASP A 12 -27.15 -42.87 36.79
N LEU A 13 -26.19 -43.34 37.60
CA LEU A 13 -24.75 -43.13 37.39
C LEU A 13 -24.16 -44.07 36.32
N GLU A 14 -24.66 -45.30 36.18
CA GLU A 14 -24.22 -46.23 35.12
C GLU A 14 -24.72 -45.84 33.71
N LYS A 15 -25.81 -45.07 33.60
CA LYS A 15 -26.29 -44.54 32.31
C LYS A 15 -25.43 -43.39 31.76
N VAL A 16 -24.73 -42.66 32.64
CA VAL A 16 -23.84 -41.56 32.22
C VAL A 16 -22.49 -42.10 31.72
N ILE A 17 -22.00 -43.19 32.31
CA ILE A 17 -20.69 -43.78 31.95
C ILE A 17 -20.81 -44.63 30.67
N ASN A 18 -21.92 -45.33 30.44
CA ASN A 18 -22.11 -46.14 29.22
C ASN A 18 -22.41 -45.32 27.95
N HIS A 19 -22.56 -43.99 28.05
CA HIS A 19 -22.77 -43.13 26.87
C HIS A 19 -21.45 -42.62 26.25
N GLU A 20 -20.29 -42.82 26.92
CA GLU A 20 -18.98 -42.32 26.46
C GLU A 20 -18.07 -43.39 25.81
N GLU A 21 -18.37 -44.70 25.86
CA GLU A 21 -17.48 -45.75 25.29
C GLU A 21 -18.00 -46.45 24.02
N GLY A 22 -19.14 -46.03 23.47
CA GLY A 22 -19.79 -46.70 22.35
C GLY A 22 -19.76 -45.95 21.01
N ASN A 23 -18.59 -45.58 20.47
CA ASN A 23 -18.49 -45.30 19.02
C ASN A 23 -17.06 -45.36 18.46
N SER A 24 -16.35 -46.48 18.68
CA SER A 24 -15.07 -46.76 18.00
C SER A 24 -15.12 -48.09 17.23
N SER A 25 -15.80 -48.09 16.09
CA SER A 25 -15.56 -49.09 15.04
C SER A 25 -16.21 -48.68 13.73
N GLU A 26 -15.46 -48.90 12.63
CA GLU A 26 -15.84 -48.78 11.21
C GLU A 26 -15.74 -47.36 10.63
N THR A 27 -15.13 -47.09 9.47
CA THR A 27 -14.65 -47.91 8.34
C THR A 27 -13.71 -47.05 7.49
N ASN A 28 -12.73 -47.67 6.84
CA ASN A 28 -11.96 -47.05 5.76
C ASN A 28 -12.90 -46.64 4.61
N ASN A 29 -12.91 -45.36 4.23
CA ASN A 29 -13.19 -44.94 2.87
C ASN A 29 -12.58 -43.56 2.60
N GLU A 30 -11.65 -43.53 1.65
CA GLU A 30 -11.18 -42.33 0.99
C GLU A 30 -12.34 -41.67 0.22
N GLY A 31 -12.59 -40.39 0.47
CA GLY A 31 -13.62 -39.64 -0.26
C GLY A 31 -13.95 -38.29 0.39
N HIS A 32 -13.47 -37.21 -0.23
CA HIS A 32 -14.01 -35.84 -0.15
C HIS A 32 -14.45 -35.28 1.22
N ILE A 33 -13.52 -34.64 1.93
CA ILE A 33 -13.85 -33.63 2.94
C ILE A 33 -13.91 -32.26 2.24
N GLU A 34 -15.04 -31.97 1.61
CA GLU A 34 -15.46 -30.60 1.32
C GLU A 34 -16.55 -30.19 2.32
N ASN A 35 -16.27 -29.11 3.05
CA ASN A 35 -17.20 -28.09 3.52
C ASN A 35 -18.42 -28.54 4.36
N GLY A 36 -18.16 -28.77 5.65
CA GLY A 36 -19.20 -28.93 6.69
C GLY A 36 -19.21 -27.84 7.79
N LEU A 37 -18.58 -26.68 7.56
CA LEU A 37 -18.54 -25.58 8.54
C LEU A 37 -18.88 -24.26 7.83
N ASP A 38 -20.15 -23.85 7.88
CA ASP A 38 -20.62 -22.45 8.01
C ASP A 38 -22.10 -22.30 7.61
N GLN A 39 -23.02 -22.84 8.41
CA GLN A 39 -24.46 -22.54 8.25
C GLN A 39 -25.12 -21.89 9.47
N ASN A 40 -24.38 -21.42 10.48
CA ASN A 40 -25.05 -20.77 11.62
C ASN A 40 -24.27 -19.66 12.36
N THR A 41 -23.47 -18.88 11.64
CA THR A 41 -23.10 -17.54 12.11
C THR A 41 -23.78 -16.55 11.16
N GLY A 42 -24.48 -15.52 11.65
CA GLY A 42 -25.09 -14.48 10.81
C GLY A 42 -24.08 -13.60 10.05
N VAL A 43 -22.92 -14.16 9.70
CA VAL A 43 -21.81 -13.57 8.98
C VAL A 43 -22.10 -13.74 7.49
N LYS A 44 -22.19 -12.61 6.77
CA LYS A 44 -22.42 -12.63 5.31
C LYS A 44 -21.30 -13.41 4.62
N PRO A 45 -21.61 -14.20 3.57
CA PRO A 45 -20.63 -15.01 2.84
C PRO A 45 -19.47 -14.14 2.28
N PRO A 46 -18.24 -14.70 2.23
CA PRO A 46 -17.09 -13.96 1.73
C PRO A 46 -17.26 -13.69 0.23
N ASP A 47 -16.65 -12.63 -0.28
CA ASP A 47 -16.65 -12.29 -1.72
C ASP A 47 -18.03 -11.93 -2.34
N GLU A 48 -19.10 -11.86 -1.55
CA GLU A 48 -20.47 -11.62 -2.04
C GLU A 48 -21.02 -10.22 -1.72
N GLY A 49 -21.83 -9.68 -2.65
CA GLY A 49 -22.68 -8.47 -2.50
C GLY A 49 -22.04 -7.26 -1.80
N TYR A 50 -22.05 -7.29 -0.47
CA TYR A 50 -21.50 -6.22 0.38
C TYR A 50 -19.97 -6.07 0.26
N SER A 51 -19.23 -7.17 -0.03
CA SER A 51 -17.79 -7.12 -0.25
C SER A 51 -17.41 -6.19 -1.42
N TRP A 52 -18.24 -6.11 -2.46
CA TRP A 52 -18.04 -5.21 -3.60
C TRP A 52 -18.23 -3.74 -3.24
N LEU A 53 -19.16 -3.43 -2.33
CA LEU A 53 -19.31 -2.06 -1.81
C LEU A 53 -18.07 -1.62 -1.03
N ILE A 54 -17.51 -2.51 -0.21
CA ILE A 54 -16.28 -2.27 0.54
C ILE A 54 -15.09 -2.12 -0.40
N LEU A 55 -15.06 -2.89 -1.48
CA LEU A 55 -14.05 -2.79 -2.54
C LEU A 55 -14.10 -1.42 -3.21
N ILE A 56 -15.28 -0.93 -3.60
CA ILE A 56 -15.46 0.40 -4.19
C ILE A 56 -15.02 1.50 -3.21
N ALA A 57 -15.41 1.41 -1.94
CA ALA A 57 -14.98 2.37 -0.92
C ALA A 57 -13.45 2.34 -0.73
N GLY A 58 -12.83 1.15 -0.71
CA GLY A 58 -11.38 0.98 -0.68
C GLY A 58 -10.69 1.59 -1.89
N LEU A 59 -11.20 1.31 -3.09
CA LEU A 59 -10.69 1.83 -4.36
C LEU A 59 -10.69 3.36 -4.37
N LEU A 60 -11.80 3.99 -3.99
CA LEU A 60 -11.91 5.46 -3.93
C LEU A 60 -10.93 6.05 -2.91
N ASN A 61 -10.85 5.47 -1.71
CA ASN A 61 -9.91 5.91 -0.69
C ASN A 61 -8.44 5.82 -1.16
N PHE A 62 -8.08 4.74 -1.84
CA PHE A 62 -6.76 4.56 -2.43
C PHE A 62 -6.50 5.56 -3.56
N MET A 63 -7.50 5.76 -4.42
CA MET A 63 -7.44 6.69 -5.53
C MET A 63 -7.13 8.11 -5.06
N ILE A 64 -7.74 8.57 -3.97
CA ILE A 64 -7.52 9.95 -3.52
C ILE A 64 -6.24 10.05 -2.68
N SER A 65 -5.97 9.08 -1.81
CA SER A 65 -4.78 9.07 -0.95
C SER A 65 -3.48 8.96 -1.77
N PHE A 66 -3.36 7.95 -2.62
CA PHE A 66 -2.19 7.76 -3.48
C PHE A 66 -2.24 8.61 -4.76
N GLY A 67 -3.41 9.06 -5.21
CA GLY A 67 -3.49 10.03 -6.31
C GLY A 67 -2.92 11.40 -5.89
N SER A 68 -3.29 11.86 -4.69
CA SER A 68 -2.77 13.12 -4.13
C SER A 68 -1.26 13.05 -3.90
N PHE A 69 -0.75 11.89 -3.44
CA PHE A 69 0.68 11.61 -3.32
C PHE A 69 1.45 11.97 -4.61
N ASN A 70 0.94 11.54 -5.77
CA ASN A 70 1.57 11.83 -7.06
C ASN A 70 1.35 13.29 -7.50
N ALA A 71 0.17 13.86 -7.19
CA ALA A 71 -0.15 15.25 -7.50
C ALA A 71 0.68 16.27 -6.70
N PHE A 72 1.27 15.90 -5.55
CA PHE A 72 2.18 16.79 -4.82
C PHE A 72 3.44 17.18 -5.59
N GLY A 73 3.85 16.40 -6.60
CA GLY A 73 4.89 16.83 -7.54
C GLY A 73 4.53 18.12 -8.31
N VAL A 74 3.24 18.33 -8.59
CA VAL A 74 2.75 19.57 -9.23
C VAL A 74 2.83 20.74 -8.25
N PHE A 75 2.40 20.53 -7.00
CA PHE A 75 2.54 21.54 -5.95
C PHE A 75 4.01 21.91 -5.71
N GLN A 76 4.90 20.92 -5.66
CA GLN A 76 6.34 21.10 -5.55
C GLN A 76 6.89 22.01 -6.66
N THR A 77 6.49 21.75 -7.90
CA THR A 77 6.92 22.54 -9.06
C THR A 77 6.42 23.98 -8.95
N TYR A 78 5.16 24.18 -8.55
CA TYR A 78 4.59 25.52 -8.33
C TYR A 78 5.32 26.27 -7.19
N TYR A 79 5.68 25.57 -6.10
CA TYR A 79 6.44 26.15 -5.01
C TYR A 79 7.80 26.68 -5.46
N LEU A 80 8.53 25.89 -6.26
CA LEU A 80 9.84 26.26 -6.76
C LEU A 80 9.78 27.41 -7.78
N LEU A 81 8.81 27.39 -8.68
CA LEU A 81 8.76 28.32 -9.81
C LEU A 81 8.04 29.63 -9.52
N THR A 82 7.12 29.65 -8.55
CA THR A 82 6.21 30.79 -8.33
C THR A 82 6.28 31.34 -6.91
N ARG A 83 6.16 30.48 -5.89
CA ARG A 83 5.91 30.92 -4.50
C ARG A 83 7.17 31.15 -3.66
N PHE A 84 8.14 30.24 -3.72
CA PHE A 84 9.33 30.20 -2.88
C PHE A 84 10.62 30.21 -3.71
N LYS A 85 10.68 31.08 -4.74
CA LYS A 85 11.83 31.16 -5.66
C LYS A 85 13.15 31.51 -4.96
N GLU A 86 13.07 32.18 -3.82
CA GLU A 86 14.20 32.62 -3.01
C GLU A 86 14.82 31.49 -2.16
N TYR A 87 14.09 30.39 -1.97
CA TYR A 87 14.55 29.27 -1.15
C TYR A 87 15.22 28.21 -2.02
N ASP A 88 16.22 27.54 -1.44
CA ASP A 88 16.86 26.40 -2.09
C ASP A 88 15.84 25.28 -2.38
N ALA A 89 16.04 24.60 -3.51
CA ALA A 89 15.15 23.53 -3.95
C ALA A 89 15.08 22.37 -2.94
N GLY A 90 16.17 22.12 -2.21
CA GLY A 90 16.21 21.16 -1.11
C GLY A 90 15.23 21.53 0.00
N THR A 91 15.24 22.79 0.46
CA THR A 91 14.35 23.30 1.51
C THR A 91 12.88 23.17 1.13
N VAL A 92 12.52 23.47 -0.12
CA VAL A 92 11.14 23.35 -0.59
C VAL A 92 10.73 21.87 -0.75
N SER A 93 11.64 20.99 -1.17
CA SER A 93 11.39 19.55 -1.36
C SER A 93 11.02 18.81 -0.08
N TRP A 94 11.35 19.36 1.09
CA TRP A 94 10.94 18.82 2.38
C TRP A 94 9.42 18.70 2.53
N ILE A 95 8.64 19.60 1.93
CA ILE A 95 7.18 19.55 2.01
C ILE A 95 6.67 18.22 1.44
N SER A 96 7.00 17.96 0.18
CA SER A 96 6.56 16.75 -0.52
C SER A 96 7.20 15.49 0.07
N ASN A 97 8.49 15.53 0.43
CA ASN A 97 9.18 14.37 1.01
C ASN A 97 8.56 13.95 2.36
N VAL A 98 8.23 14.91 3.23
CA VAL A 98 7.57 14.62 4.52
C VAL A 98 6.15 14.11 4.29
N THR A 99 5.38 14.67 3.35
CA THR A 99 4.04 14.15 3.03
C THR A 99 4.09 12.69 2.62
N ILE A 100 4.91 12.39 1.61
CA ILE A 100 5.13 11.05 1.04
C ILE A 100 5.56 10.06 2.13
N THR A 101 6.54 10.45 2.95
CA THR A 101 7.06 9.63 4.03
C THR A 101 6.00 9.35 5.08
N MET A 102 5.24 10.36 5.49
CA MET A 102 4.22 10.23 6.54
C MET A 102 3.01 9.42 6.06
N THR A 103 2.63 9.53 4.79
CA THR A 103 1.59 8.68 4.17
C THR A 103 1.93 7.19 4.22
N LEU A 104 3.22 6.84 4.15
CA LEU A 104 3.68 5.45 4.25
C LEU A 104 3.90 5.03 5.72
N VAL A 105 4.57 5.85 6.52
CA VAL A 105 4.96 5.52 7.91
C VAL A 105 3.79 5.47 8.89
N GLY A 106 2.80 6.36 8.73
CA GLY A 106 1.73 6.52 9.71
C GLY A 106 0.80 5.30 9.86
N GLY A 107 0.90 4.30 8.98
CA GLY A 107 0.19 3.03 9.08
C GLY A 107 0.49 2.21 10.33
N LEU A 108 1.66 2.40 10.94
CA LEU A 108 2.09 1.62 12.09
C LEU A 108 1.16 1.80 13.31
N SER A 109 0.68 3.02 13.52
CA SER A 109 -0.25 3.34 14.60
C SER A 109 -1.69 2.92 14.29
N ALA A 110 -2.02 2.64 13.01
CA ALA A 110 -3.38 2.29 12.60
C ALA A 110 -3.89 1.07 13.38
N SER A 111 -3.09 0.01 13.49
CA SER A 111 -3.47 -1.22 14.21
C SER A 111 -3.81 -0.96 15.68
N TYR A 112 -2.99 -0.14 16.35
CA TYR A 112 -3.21 0.26 17.74
C TYR A 112 -4.49 1.08 17.90
N ILE A 113 -4.70 2.08 17.05
CA ILE A 113 -5.87 2.95 17.12
C ILE A 113 -7.14 2.12 16.85
N ILE A 114 -7.12 1.24 15.84
CA ILE A 114 -8.24 0.33 15.54
C ILE A 114 -8.56 -0.55 16.75
N SER A 115 -7.57 -0.97 17.55
CA SER A 115 -7.80 -1.77 18.76
C SER A 115 -8.51 -1.04 19.90
N ILE A 116 -8.44 0.30 19.93
CA ILE A 116 -9.04 1.12 20.98
C ILE A 116 -10.41 1.62 20.57
N ILE A 117 -10.51 2.22 19.38
CA ILE A 117 -11.71 2.94 18.94
C ILE A 117 -12.50 2.19 17.85
N GLY A 118 -11.96 1.08 17.33
CA GLY A 118 -12.56 0.31 16.25
C GLY A 118 -12.29 0.88 14.86
N ILE A 119 -12.58 0.08 13.82
CA ILE A 119 -12.25 0.39 12.42
C ILE A 119 -12.97 1.67 11.95
N ARG A 120 -14.29 1.77 12.20
CA ARG A 120 -15.10 2.88 11.71
C ARG A 120 -14.67 4.24 12.28
N LYS A 121 -14.44 4.31 13.60
CA LYS A 121 -13.99 5.55 14.25
C LYS A 121 -12.56 5.92 13.82
N THR A 122 -11.70 4.93 13.57
CA THR A 122 -10.36 5.18 13.03
C THR A 122 -10.42 5.75 11.61
N SER A 123 -11.34 5.26 10.78
CA SER A 123 -11.58 5.83 9.44
C SER A 123 -12.05 7.28 9.53
N ILE A 124 -12.97 7.60 10.44
CA ILE A 124 -13.43 8.98 10.67
C ILE A 124 -12.28 9.87 11.16
N LEU A 125 -11.43 9.37 12.05
CA LEU A 125 -10.26 10.10 12.52
C LEU A 125 -9.27 10.39 11.37
N GLY A 126 -8.96 9.40 10.54
CA GLY A 126 -8.10 9.58 9.37
C GLY A 126 -8.67 10.56 8.36
N ALA A 127 -9.98 10.48 8.09
CA ALA A 127 -10.71 11.40 7.23
C ALA A 127 -10.65 12.84 7.76
N ALA A 128 -10.96 13.04 9.05
CA ALA A 128 -10.93 14.34 9.70
C ALA A 128 -9.52 14.95 9.66
N LEU A 129 -8.49 14.19 10.01
CA LEU A 129 -7.10 14.66 9.96
C LEU A 129 -6.68 15.02 8.54
N GLY A 130 -7.02 14.20 7.54
CA GLY A 130 -6.72 14.50 6.14
C GLY A 130 -7.38 15.79 5.65
N VAL A 131 -8.67 15.97 5.93
CA VAL A 131 -9.42 17.18 5.55
C VAL A 131 -8.87 18.41 6.27
N ILE A 132 -8.65 18.33 7.58
CA ILE A 132 -8.08 19.43 8.37
C ILE A 132 -6.68 19.79 7.85
N GLY A 133 -5.84 18.80 7.55
CA GLY A 133 -4.51 19.03 6.99
C GLY A 133 -4.54 19.80 5.67
N LEU A 134 -5.39 19.41 4.73
CA LEU A 134 -5.53 20.11 3.44
C LEU A 134 -6.18 21.49 3.60
N LEU A 135 -7.18 21.64 4.47
CA LEU A 135 -7.80 22.95 4.72
C LEU A 135 -6.82 23.91 5.38
N LEU A 136 -6.05 23.49 6.37
CA LEU A 136 -5.01 24.30 7.01
C LEU A 136 -3.88 24.63 6.03
N ALA A 137 -3.52 23.72 5.11
CA ALA A 137 -2.57 24.00 4.04
C ALA A 137 -3.05 25.14 3.13
N SER A 138 -4.37 25.29 2.91
CA SER A 138 -4.94 26.40 2.12
C SER A 138 -4.71 27.79 2.73
N PHE A 139 -4.46 27.86 4.04
CA PHE A 139 -4.15 29.10 4.77
C PHE A 139 -2.66 29.25 5.08
N SER A 140 -1.82 28.30 4.68
CA SER A 140 -0.41 28.29 5.00
C SER A 140 0.39 29.15 4.01
N ASP A 141 1.19 30.07 4.55
CA ASP A 141 2.02 30.97 3.74
C ASP A 141 3.52 30.68 3.89
N LYS A 142 3.93 29.93 4.92
CA LYS A 142 5.34 29.59 5.21
C LYS A 142 5.63 28.10 4.93
N ILE A 143 6.87 27.78 4.56
CA ILE A 143 7.31 26.40 4.25
C ILE A 143 7.04 25.47 5.44
N TRP A 144 7.43 25.85 6.67
CA TRP A 144 7.21 25.00 7.85
C TRP A 144 5.71 24.75 8.13
N GLN A 145 4.83 25.71 7.80
CA GLN A 145 3.38 25.54 7.95
C GLN A 145 2.86 24.48 6.97
N LEU A 146 3.37 24.48 5.73
CA LEU A 146 3.03 23.46 4.73
C LEU A 146 3.61 22.09 5.12
N VAL A 147 4.83 22.02 5.63
CA VAL A 147 5.40 20.78 6.18
C VAL A 147 4.52 20.22 7.31
N LEU A 148 4.02 21.06 8.20
CA LEU A 148 3.14 20.62 9.28
C LEU A 148 1.76 20.17 8.78
N THR A 149 1.12 20.99 7.94
CA THR A 149 -0.27 20.79 7.52
C THR A 149 -0.41 19.73 6.41
N GLN A 150 0.30 19.91 5.30
CA GLN A 150 0.32 19.00 4.17
C GLN A 150 1.22 17.78 4.42
N GLY A 151 2.37 17.98 5.07
CA GLY A 151 3.31 16.91 5.38
C GLY A 151 2.77 15.98 6.47
N ILE A 152 2.73 16.48 7.70
CA ILE A 152 2.48 15.67 8.88
C ILE A 152 0.99 15.37 9.04
N ILE A 153 0.13 16.39 9.10
CA ILE A 153 -1.30 16.21 9.43
C ILE A 153 -2.02 15.45 8.31
N TYR A 154 -1.94 15.93 7.07
CA TYR A 154 -2.56 15.24 5.93
C TYR A 154 -1.91 13.87 5.67
N GLY A 155 -0.57 13.80 5.65
CA GLY A 155 0.14 12.54 5.41
C GLY A 155 -0.26 11.46 6.41
N TYR A 156 -0.34 11.80 7.70
CA TYR A 156 -0.80 10.87 8.73
C TYR A 156 -2.28 10.49 8.56
N GLY A 157 -3.18 11.44 8.31
CA GLY A 157 -4.59 11.15 8.05
C GLY A 157 -4.79 10.20 6.87
N SER A 158 -4.08 10.45 5.77
CA SER A 158 -4.06 9.60 4.57
C SER A 158 -3.51 8.20 4.85
N SER A 159 -2.45 8.08 5.68
CA SER A 159 -1.86 6.80 6.04
C SER A 159 -2.85 5.87 6.78
N LEU A 160 -3.67 6.42 7.68
CA LEU A 160 -4.69 5.66 8.42
C LEU A 160 -5.75 5.12 7.46
N ILE A 161 -6.23 5.98 6.54
CA ILE A 161 -7.21 5.60 5.52
C ILE A 161 -6.67 4.48 4.62
N VAL A 162 -5.45 4.63 4.11
CA VAL A 162 -4.78 3.62 3.27
C VAL A 162 -4.70 2.26 3.97
N ASN A 163 -4.28 2.24 5.23
CA ASN A 163 -4.12 1.00 5.99
C ASN A 163 -5.47 0.32 6.25
N ILE A 164 -6.49 1.09 6.62
CA ILE A 164 -7.84 0.56 6.80
C ILE A 164 -8.39 0.02 5.48
N SER A 165 -8.21 0.73 4.37
CA SER A 165 -8.70 0.30 3.07
C SER A 165 -8.12 -1.05 2.62
N LEU A 166 -6.83 -1.30 2.88
CA LEU A 166 -6.20 -2.61 2.62
C LEU A 166 -6.69 -3.69 3.59
N LEU A 167 -6.75 -3.36 4.89
CA LEU A 167 -7.23 -4.28 5.93
C LEU A 167 -8.65 -4.75 5.63
N MET A 168 -9.53 -3.84 5.19
CA MET A 168 -10.91 -4.15 4.87
C MET A 168 -11.05 -5.14 3.72
N GLN A 169 -10.24 -5.02 2.65
CA GLN A 169 -10.24 -6.02 1.58
C GLN A 169 -9.74 -7.37 2.11
N ALA A 170 -8.68 -7.34 2.91
CA ALA A 170 -8.12 -8.55 3.49
C ALA A 170 -9.06 -9.27 4.47
N LEU A 171 -10.08 -8.59 5.03
CA LEU A 171 -11.08 -9.16 5.94
C LEU A 171 -12.34 -9.69 5.24
N TRP A 172 -12.71 -9.12 4.08
CA TRP A 172 -13.94 -9.46 3.36
C TRP A 172 -13.74 -10.38 2.18
N PHE A 173 -12.51 -10.46 1.66
CA PHE A 173 -12.17 -11.32 0.55
C PHE A 173 -11.28 -12.50 0.98
N GLU A 174 -11.71 -13.70 0.64
CA GLU A 174 -10.97 -14.95 0.91
C GLU A 174 -10.53 -15.62 -0.39
N LYS A 175 -11.47 -15.95 -1.30
CA LYS A 175 -11.18 -16.66 -2.55
C LYS A 175 -10.58 -15.75 -3.62
N ARG A 176 -11.02 -14.49 -3.70
CA ARG A 176 -10.57 -13.48 -4.70
C ARG A 176 -9.74 -12.37 -4.06
N ARG A 177 -8.93 -12.73 -3.08
CA ARG A 177 -8.22 -11.76 -2.24
C ARG A 177 -7.12 -11.01 -2.99
N GLY A 178 -6.34 -11.71 -3.83
CA GLY A 178 -5.32 -11.09 -4.66
C GLY A 178 -5.93 -10.11 -5.65
N LEU A 179 -7.02 -10.51 -6.32
CA LEU A 179 -7.78 -9.65 -7.21
C LEU A 179 -8.34 -8.41 -6.47
N ALA A 180 -8.96 -8.56 -5.31
CA ALA A 180 -9.54 -7.44 -4.56
C ALA A 180 -8.47 -6.42 -4.12
N ILE A 181 -7.33 -6.89 -3.59
CA ILE A 181 -6.21 -6.03 -3.22
C ILE A 181 -5.59 -5.38 -4.46
N GLY A 182 -5.50 -6.12 -5.58
CA GLY A 182 -5.04 -5.62 -6.87
C GLY A 182 -5.90 -4.48 -7.41
N ILE A 183 -7.23 -4.60 -7.35
CA ILE A 183 -8.16 -3.53 -7.76
C ILE A 183 -8.00 -2.32 -6.85
N VAL A 184 -8.02 -2.48 -5.53
CA VAL A 184 -7.89 -1.33 -4.62
C VAL A 184 -6.53 -0.64 -4.80
N SER A 185 -5.46 -1.41 -4.96
CA SER A 185 -4.12 -0.90 -5.26
C SER A 185 -4.08 -0.14 -6.59
N SER A 186 -4.72 -0.63 -7.65
CA SER A 186 -4.76 0.06 -8.95
C SER A 186 -5.45 1.43 -8.87
N GLY A 187 -6.34 1.62 -7.89
CA GLY A 187 -6.90 2.92 -7.51
C GLY A 187 -5.86 4.01 -7.38
N GLY A 188 -4.69 3.74 -6.78
CA GLY A 188 -3.63 4.76 -6.65
C GLY A 188 -3.08 5.27 -7.99
N ALA A 189 -3.00 4.41 -9.01
CA ALA A 189 -2.55 4.80 -10.35
C ALA A 189 -3.65 5.54 -11.13
N ILE A 190 -4.91 5.07 -11.03
CA ILE A 190 -6.09 5.78 -11.55
C ILE A 190 -6.18 7.18 -10.92
N GLY A 191 -5.90 7.26 -9.62
CA GLY A 191 -5.86 8.50 -8.86
C GLY A 191 -4.82 9.48 -9.38
N ALA A 192 -3.63 9.01 -9.74
CA ALA A 192 -2.61 9.86 -10.34
C ALA A 192 -3.06 10.44 -11.69
N LEU A 193 -3.71 9.63 -12.54
CA LEU A 193 -4.24 10.06 -13.85
C LEU A 193 -5.30 11.16 -13.74
N ILE A 194 -6.12 11.14 -12.68
CA ILE A 194 -7.18 12.12 -12.47
C ILE A 194 -6.67 13.34 -11.68
N MET A 195 -5.92 13.11 -10.60
CA MET A 195 -5.52 14.17 -9.67
C MET A 195 -4.46 15.09 -10.24
N VAL A 196 -3.51 14.59 -11.03
CA VAL A 196 -2.42 15.42 -11.58
C VAL A 196 -2.97 16.52 -12.52
N PRO A 197 -3.82 16.21 -13.53
CA PRO A 197 -4.45 17.25 -14.36
C PRO A 197 -5.40 18.14 -13.57
N LEU A 198 -6.17 17.57 -12.64
CA LEU A 198 -7.12 18.32 -11.81
C LEU A 198 -6.40 19.40 -11.00
N VAL A 199 -5.34 19.02 -10.28
CA VAL A 199 -4.54 19.94 -9.47
C VAL A 199 -3.86 21.00 -10.35
N THR A 200 -3.32 20.60 -11.50
CA THR A 200 -2.68 21.53 -12.45
C THR A 200 -3.67 22.59 -12.94
N SER A 201 -4.85 22.17 -13.42
CA SER A 201 -5.89 23.07 -13.89
C SER A 201 -6.40 23.99 -12.77
N THR A 202 -6.59 23.44 -11.57
CA THR A 202 -7.10 24.20 -10.42
C THR A 202 -6.08 25.25 -9.96
N ILE A 203 -4.79 24.91 -9.94
CA ILE A 203 -3.72 25.86 -9.61
C ILE A 203 -3.67 26.99 -10.64
N ASN A 204 -3.76 26.69 -11.93
CA ASN A 204 -3.68 27.70 -12.99
C ASN A 204 -4.88 28.65 -13.03
N ASN A 205 -6.08 28.14 -12.80
CA ASN A 205 -7.33 28.92 -12.94
C ASN A 205 -7.80 29.57 -11.63
N LEU A 206 -7.66 28.88 -10.50
CA LEU A 206 -8.23 29.28 -9.20
C LEU A 206 -7.15 29.57 -8.14
N GLY A 207 -5.89 29.29 -8.46
CA GLY A 207 -4.76 29.45 -7.54
C GLY A 207 -4.62 28.32 -6.53
N ILE A 208 -3.48 28.33 -5.83
CA ILE A 208 -3.08 27.24 -4.94
C ILE A 208 -4.02 27.06 -3.73
N LYS A 209 -4.55 28.15 -3.17
CA LYS A 209 -5.44 28.10 -1.99
C LYS A 209 -6.73 27.34 -2.29
N TRP A 210 -7.34 27.60 -3.45
CA TRP A 210 -8.54 26.88 -3.89
C TRP A 210 -8.23 25.44 -4.29
N SER A 211 -7.03 25.17 -4.84
CA SER A 211 -6.59 23.80 -5.12
C SER A 211 -6.59 22.91 -3.88
N PHE A 212 -6.06 23.41 -2.75
CA PHE A 212 -6.12 22.69 -1.47
C PHE A 212 -7.55 22.47 -0.95
N ARG A 213 -8.44 23.46 -1.09
CA ARG A 213 -9.84 23.34 -0.65
C ARG A 213 -10.62 22.32 -1.47
N ILE A 214 -10.43 22.32 -2.79
CA ILE A 214 -11.05 21.35 -3.69
C ILE A 214 -10.56 19.94 -3.38
N LEU A 215 -9.25 19.75 -3.18
CA LEU A 215 -8.71 18.46 -2.73
C LEU A 215 -9.28 18.02 -1.38
N ALA A 216 -9.47 18.93 -0.42
CA ALA A 216 -10.06 18.61 0.87
C ALA A 216 -11.51 18.13 0.73
N LEU A 217 -12.32 18.77 -0.11
CA LEU A 217 -13.70 18.36 -0.38
C LEU A 217 -13.77 17.00 -1.07
N ILE A 218 -12.89 16.75 -2.03
CA ILE A 218 -12.80 15.48 -2.75
C ILE A 218 -12.34 14.36 -1.80
N PHE A 219 -11.38 14.63 -0.93
CA PHE A 219 -10.93 13.71 0.11
C PHE A 219 -12.04 13.40 1.12
N LEU A 220 -12.82 14.40 1.54
CA LEU A 220 -13.99 14.20 2.40
C LEU A 220 -15.04 13.30 1.73
N ALA A 221 -15.39 13.58 0.48
CA ALA A 221 -16.42 12.84 -0.26
C ALA A 221 -16.04 11.36 -0.47
N SER A 222 -14.78 11.09 -0.81
CA SER A 222 -14.30 9.70 -0.98
C SER A 222 -14.24 8.94 0.34
N THR A 223 -13.69 9.56 1.38
CA THR A 223 -13.57 8.91 2.70
C THR A 223 -14.91 8.74 3.41
N ALA A 224 -15.94 9.51 3.06
CA ALA A 224 -17.29 9.36 3.60
C ALA A 224 -17.85 7.95 3.39
N LEU A 225 -17.63 7.34 2.22
CA LEU A 225 -18.08 5.97 1.94
C LEU A 225 -17.41 4.95 2.87
N GLY A 226 -16.09 5.06 3.09
CA GLY A 226 -15.38 4.23 4.06
C GLY A 226 -15.89 4.43 5.49
N CYS A 227 -16.11 5.68 5.90
CA CYS A 227 -16.61 6.03 7.22
C CYS A 227 -18.04 5.52 7.50
N ILE A 228 -18.87 5.33 6.48
CA ILE A 228 -20.25 4.83 6.61
C ILE A 228 -20.27 3.31 6.54
N PHE A 229 -19.54 2.71 5.60
CA PHE A 229 -19.70 1.29 5.24
C PHE A 229 -18.63 0.34 5.82
N TYR A 230 -17.52 0.82 6.39
CA TYR A 230 -16.52 -0.09 6.95
C TYR A 230 -17.02 -0.78 8.24
N LYS A 231 -17.27 -2.09 8.12
CA LYS A 231 -17.64 -2.99 9.20
C LYS A 231 -16.80 -4.26 9.12
N PRO A 232 -16.17 -4.74 10.22
CA PRO A 232 -15.45 -6.01 10.21
C PRO A 232 -16.42 -7.18 9.95
N ARG A 233 -15.99 -8.17 9.14
CA ARG A 233 -16.76 -9.38 8.84
C ARG A 233 -16.78 -10.36 10.03
N LEU A 234 -15.60 -10.62 10.59
CA LEU A 234 -15.39 -11.47 11.77
C LEU A 234 -15.09 -10.63 13.02
N PRO A 235 -15.28 -11.15 14.24
CA PRO A 235 -14.85 -10.48 15.47
C PRO A 235 -13.34 -10.21 15.44
N PHE A 236 -12.97 -9.02 15.00
CA PHE A 236 -11.59 -8.58 14.81
C PHE A 236 -11.03 -8.02 16.13
N LYS A 237 -10.01 -8.68 16.68
CA LYS A 237 -9.33 -8.23 17.92
C LYS A 237 -7.88 -7.89 17.57
N PRO A 238 -7.63 -6.71 17.00
CA PRO A 238 -6.28 -6.30 16.63
C PRO A 238 -5.39 -6.15 17.86
N ASN A 239 -4.10 -6.35 17.66
CA ASN A 239 -3.09 -6.19 18.70
C ASN A 239 -3.05 -4.75 19.25
N ARG A 240 -2.99 -4.61 20.58
CA ARG A 240 -2.91 -3.32 21.28
C ARG A 240 -1.49 -2.74 21.35
N LYS A 241 -0.52 -3.31 20.64
CA LYS A 241 0.86 -2.78 20.57
C LYS A 241 1.06 -2.08 19.23
N VAL A 242 1.62 -0.86 19.27
CA VAL A 242 2.01 -0.13 18.04
C VAL A 242 3.07 -0.91 17.28
N ILE A 243 4.15 -1.30 17.97
CA ILE A 243 5.19 -2.19 17.44
C ILE A 243 5.34 -3.36 18.41
N ASP A 244 5.16 -4.59 17.91
CA ASP A 244 5.62 -5.77 18.62
C ASP A 244 7.02 -6.12 18.11
N PHE A 245 8.06 -5.78 18.88
CA PHE A 245 9.45 -6.07 18.52
C PHE A 245 9.72 -7.57 18.31
N LYS A 246 8.83 -8.47 18.76
CA LYS A 246 8.90 -9.89 18.42
C LYS A 246 8.68 -10.14 16.92
N MET A 247 7.91 -9.31 16.24
CA MET A 247 7.69 -9.42 14.79
C MET A 247 8.96 -9.14 13.98
N LEU A 248 9.86 -8.29 14.48
CA LEU A 248 11.16 -8.05 13.84
C LEU A 248 12.11 -9.25 13.92
N LYS A 249 11.77 -10.27 14.72
CA LYS A 249 12.51 -11.54 14.74
C LYS A 249 12.04 -12.51 13.66
N ASP A 250 10.90 -12.27 13.04
CA ASP A 250 10.38 -13.14 11.98
C ASP A 250 11.17 -12.89 10.67
N PRO A 251 11.94 -13.87 10.17
CA PRO A 251 12.73 -13.69 8.96
C PRO A 251 11.88 -13.33 7.73
N PHE A 252 10.61 -13.74 7.70
CA PHE A 252 9.70 -13.37 6.61
C PHE A 252 9.50 -11.86 6.55
N ILE A 253 9.19 -11.24 7.69
CA ILE A 253 8.94 -9.80 7.79
C ILE A 253 10.22 -9.02 7.47
N VAL A 254 11.35 -9.45 8.01
CA VAL A 254 12.64 -8.76 7.80
C VAL A 254 13.04 -8.80 6.33
N LEU A 255 13.03 -9.97 5.69
CA LEU A 255 13.42 -10.09 4.29
C LEU A 255 12.44 -9.42 3.34
N LEU A 256 11.12 -9.52 3.61
CA LEU A 256 10.12 -8.82 2.81
C LEU A 256 10.27 -7.30 2.93
N SER A 257 10.52 -6.79 4.14
CA SER A 257 10.72 -5.36 4.39
C SER A 257 12.01 -4.86 3.74
N LEU A 258 13.10 -5.62 3.84
CA LEU A 258 14.38 -5.27 3.21
C LEU A 258 14.28 -5.32 1.68
N GLY A 259 13.59 -6.32 1.12
CA GLY A 259 13.29 -6.38 -0.32
C GLY A 259 12.46 -5.18 -0.78
N GLY A 260 11.43 -4.81 -0.03
CA GLY A 260 10.62 -3.62 -0.27
C GLY A 260 11.42 -2.32 -0.18
N PHE A 261 12.33 -2.22 0.78
CA PHE A 261 13.22 -1.06 0.96
C PHE A 261 14.00 -0.77 -0.33
N PHE A 262 14.74 -1.74 -0.85
CA PHE A 262 15.54 -1.58 -2.08
C PHE A 262 14.69 -1.41 -3.34
N MET A 263 13.53 -2.08 -3.42
CA MET A 263 12.59 -1.87 -4.52
C MET A 263 12.14 -0.41 -4.57
N GLN A 264 11.81 0.18 -3.41
CA GLN A 264 11.39 1.57 -3.33
C GLN A 264 12.50 2.56 -3.73
N PHE A 265 13.77 2.27 -3.42
CA PHE A 265 14.91 3.02 -3.95
C PHE A 265 14.93 3.00 -5.48
N GLY A 266 14.82 1.80 -6.05
CA GLY A 266 14.79 1.61 -7.50
C GLY A 266 13.60 2.30 -8.17
N TYR A 267 12.42 2.29 -7.53
CA TYR A 267 11.20 2.91 -8.04
C TYR A 267 11.26 4.44 -8.08
N ASN A 268 11.83 5.07 -7.05
CA ASN A 268 11.91 6.53 -6.97
C ASN A 268 12.81 7.14 -8.07
N VAL A 269 13.78 6.39 -8.57
CA VAL A 269 14.71 6.84 -9.63
C VAL A 269 13.98 7.23 -10.93
N PRO A 270 13.28 6.31 -11.64
CA PRO A 270 12.54 6.66 -12.84
C PRO A 270 11.40 7.64 -12.56
N LEU A 271 10.74 7.52 -11.40
CA LEU A 271 9.65 8.44 -11.03
C LEU A 271 10.12 9.91 -11.00
N LEU A 272 11.31 10.18 -10.47
CA LEU A 272 11.81 11.54 -10.25
C LEU A 272 12.63 12.09 -11.42
N PHE A 273 13.49 11.27 -12.03
CA PHE A 273 14.52 11.76 -12.96
C PHE A 273 14.24 11.44 -14.42
N PHE A 274 13.32 10.53 -14.73
CA PHE A 274 13.01 10.21 -16.11
C PHE A 274 12.39 11.39 -16.89
N PRO A 275 11.46 12.21 -16.33
CA PRO A 275 11.01 13.42 -17.03
C PRO A 275 12.15 14.37 -17.40
N ALA A 276 13.21 14.43 -16.59
CA ALA A 276 14.40 15.23 -16.89
C ALA A 276 15.20 14.67 -18.08
N SER A 277 15.25 13.34 -18.25
CA SER A 277 15.88 12.71 -19.42
C SER A 277 15.13 12.95 -20.74
N LEU A 278 13.79 13.09 -20.70
CA LEU A 278 13.02 13.54 -21.86
C LEU A 278 13.29 15.01 -22.20
N ARG A 279 13.51 15.85 -21.18
CA ARG A 279 13.86 17.26 -21.37
C ARG A 279 15.25 17.44 -21.98
N SER A 280 16.22 16.61 -21.61
CA SER A 280 17.55 16.64 -22.24
C SER A 280 17.54 16.23 -23.71
N LEU A 281 16.52 15.49 -24.17
CA LEU A 281 16.31 15.19 -25.60
C LEU A 281 15.62 16.32 -26.37
N GLY A 282 15.27 17.43 -25.72
CA GLY A 282 14.65 18.60 -26.35
C GLY A 282 13.11 18.61 -26.33
N TYR A 283 12.45 17.67 -25.64
CA TYR A 283 11.00 17.70 -25.50
C TYR A 283 10.51 18.78 -24.51
N GLU A 284 9.28 19.26 -24.72
CA GLU A 284 8.64 20.26 -23.88
C GLU A 284 8.42 19.78 -22.42
N GLN A 285 8.44 20.68 -21.43
CA GLN A 285 8.20 20.34 -20.01
C GLN A 285 6.89 19.62 -19.80
N THR A 286 5.84 20.14 -20.45
CA THR A 286 4.47 19.66 -20.30
C THR A 286 4.39 18.22 -20.79
N PHE A 287 4.95 17.96 -21.98
CA PHE A 287 5.02 16.61 -22.54
C PHE A 287 5.83 15.65 -21.64
N ALA A 288 7.02 16.05 -21.21
CA ALA A 288 7.88 15.21 -20.37
C ALA A 288 7.26 14.87 -19.00
N THR A 289 6.56 15.83 -18.39
CA THR A 289 5.86 15.63 -17.10
C THR A 289 4.63 14.75 -17.27
N ASN A 290 3.86 14.99 -18.33
CA ASN A 290 2.67 14.21 -18.66
C ASN A 290 2.98 12.77 -19.05
N PHE A 291 4.21 12.48 -19.48
CA PHE A 291 4.64 11.13 -19.84
C PHE A 291 4.53 10.12 -18.68
N ILE A 292 4.57 10.59 -17.43
CA ILE A 292 4.29 9.78 -16.23
C ILE A 292 2.90 9.12 -16.30
N MET A 293 1.94 9.74 -16.99
CA MET A 293 0.60 9.17 -17.19
C MET A 293 0.64 7.85 -17.98
N VAL A 294 1.59 7.68 -18.90
CA VAL A 294 1.77 6.40 -19.63
C VAL A 294 2.17 5.29 -18.66
N MET A 295 3.12 5.57 -17.77
CA MET A 295 3.54 4.64 -16.72
C MET A 295 2.37 4.33 -15.76
N ALA A 296 1.60 5.35 -15.37
CA ALA A 296 0.45 5.16 -14.49
C ALA A 296 -0.65 4.29 -15.13
N GLY A 297 -0.96 4.51 -16.42
CA GLY A 297 -1.91 3.68 -17.16
C GLY A 297 -1.46 2.22 -17.27
N ALA A 298 -0.19 1.99 -17.63
CA ALA A 298 0.40 0.66 -17.64
C ALA A 298 0.40 -0.01 -16.26
N SER A 299 0.59 0.78 -15.19
CA SER A 299 0.55 0.30 -13.81
C SER A 299 -0.82 -0.22 -13.38
N VAL A 300 -1.91 0.37 -13.88
CA VAL A 300 -3.26 -0.16 -13.63
C VAL A 300 -3.37 -1.59 -14.15
N ILE A 301 -2.93 -1.82 -15.39
CA ILE A 301 -2.96 -3.14 -16.02
C ILE A 301 -2.04 -4.11 -15.26
N GLY A 302 -0.83 -3.67 -14.90
CA GLY A 302 0.13 -4.47 -14.14
C GLY A 302 -0.41 -4.91 -12.77
N ARG A 303 -1.03 -3.99 -12.01
CA ARG A 303 -1.60 -4.28 -10.70
C ARG A 303 -2.82 -5.21 -10.76
N LEU A 304 -3.69 -5.02 -11.75
CA LEU A 304 -4.84 -5.89 -11.96
C LEU A 304 -4.40 -7.30 -12.38
N GLY A 305 -3.50 -7.39 -13.38
CA GLY A 305 -2.98 -8.66 -13.88
C GLY A 305 -2.18 -9.41 -12.84
N SER A 306 -1.29 -8.74 -12.10
CA SER A 306 -0.53 -9.36 -11.01
C SER A 306 -1.43 -9.79 -9.85
N GLY A 307 -2.49 -9.03 -9.53
CA GLY A 307 -3.50 -9.40 -8.54
C GLY A 307 -4.29 -10.66 -8.91
N GLN A 308 -4.70 -10.78 -10.17
CA GLN A 308 -5.36 -12.00 -10.68
C GLN A 308 -4.42 -13.19 -10.72
N LEU A 309 -3.19 -13.00 -11.20
CA LEU A 309 -2.17 -14.05 -11.24
C LEU A 309 -1.79 -14.54 -9.83
N ALA A 310 -1.85 -13.66 -8.83
CA ALA A 310 -1.56 -13.99 -7.44
C ALA A 310 -2.56 -14.96 -6.80
N ASP A 311 -3.76 -15.11 -7.38
CA ASP A 311 -4.73 -16.11 -6.94
C ASP A 311 -4.39 -17.51 -7.49
N ILE A 312 -3.50 -17.62 -8.50
CA ILE A 312 -3.10 -18.89 -9.15
C ILE A 312 -1.65 -19.27 -8.83
N ILE A 313 -0.74 -18.29 -8.90
CA ILE A 313 0.71 -18.44 -8.72
C ILE A 313 1.08 -17.78 -7.40
N PRO A 314 1.99 -18.36 -6.58
CA PRO A 314 2.42 -17.71 -5.35
C PRO A 314 2.93 -16.29 -5.61
N PRO A 315 2.39 -15.26 -4.91
CA PRO A 315 2.64 -13.86 -5.25
C PRO A 315 4.12 -13.48 -5.24
N LEU A 316 4.93 -14.16 -4.41
CA LEU A 316 6.37 -13.94 -4.31
C LEU A 316 7.10 -14.11 -5.65
N TYR A 317 6.76 -15.13 -6.44
CA TYR A 317 7.41 -15.36 -7.73
C TYR A 317 7.07 -14.27 -8.75
N ILE A 318 5.83 -13.77 -8.72
CA ILE A 318 5.38 -12.67 -9.59
C ILE A 318 6.17 -11.40 -9.28
N VAL A 319 6.38 -11.10 -8.00
CA VAL A 319 7.19 -9.94 -7.56
C VAL A 319 8.65 -10.10 -7.95
N ILE A 320 9.26 -11.29 -7.74
CA ILE A 320 10.65 -11.55 -8.14
C ILE A 320 10.82 -11.34 -9.64
N PHE A 321 9.95 -11.94 -10.45
CA PHE A 321 9.97 -11.78 -11.90
C PHE A 321 9.82 -10.31 -12.30
N GLY A 322 8.84 -9.60 -11.73
CA GLY A 322 8.61 -8.18 -12.00
C GLY A 322 9.82 -7.31 -11.66
N ASN A 323 10.47 -7.55 -10.52
CA ASN A 323 11.65 -6.81 -10.08
C ASN A 323 12.88 -7.07 -10.96
N VAL A 324 13.10 -8.32 -11.40
CA VAL A 324 14.20 -8.64 -12.34
C VAL A 324 13.97 -7.94 -13.67
N VAL A 325 12.75 -8.03 -14.21
CA VAL A 325 12.38 -7.38 -15.47
C VAL A 325 12.54 -5.86 -15.36
N ALA A 326 12.07 -5.24 -14.28
CA ALA A 326 12.22 -3.81 -14.03
C ALA A 326 13.71 -3.39 -13.95
N GLY A 327 14.53 -4.15 -13.23
CA GLY A 327 15.97 -3.89 -13.12
C GLY A 327 16.69 -3.96 -14.48
N ILE A 328 16.43 -5.01 -15.27
CA ILE A 328 17.02 -5.17 -16.61
C ILE A 328 16.56 -4.05 -17.54
N ILE A 329 15.28 -3.70 -17.52
CA ILE A 329 14.69 -2.69 -18.40
C ILE A 329 15.23 -1.29 -18.08
N ILE A 330 15.48 -0.96 -16.82
CA ILE A 330 16.17 0.28 -16.43
C ILE A 330 17.60 0.29 -17.00
N LEU A 331 18.35 -0.80 -16.84
CA LEU A 331 19.75 -0.87 -17.30
C LEU A 331 19.91 -1.00 -18.82
N THR A 332 18.87 -1.39 -19.55
CA THR A 332 18.92 -1.59 -21.00
C THR A 332 18.18 -0.49 -21.74
N LEU A 333 16.86 -0.42 -21.59
CA LEU A 333 16.02 0.48 -22.39
C LEU A 333 16.16 1.95 -21.99
N TRP A 334 16.38 2.26 -20.71
CA TRP A 334 16.64 3.65 -20.31
C TRP A 334 18.10 4.04 -20.50
N TYR A 335 19.06 3.18 -20.10
CA TYR A 335 20.49 3.48 -20.24
C TYR A 335 20.96 3.61 -21.70
N LEU A 336 20.51 2.71 -22.60
CA LEU A 336 20.94 2.69 -24.01
C LEU A 336 19.97 3.45 -24.93
N GLY A 337 18.77 3.77 -24.44
CA GLY A 337 17.71 4.36 -25.25
C GLY A 337 17.97 5.83 -25.56
N ASN A 338 17.89 6.21 -26.82
CA ASN A 338 17.98 7.61 -27.28
C ASN A 338 16.75 8.04 -28.11
N SER A 339 15.70 7.22 -28.15
CA SER A 339 14.49 7.46 -28.94
C SER A 339 13.23 7.49 -28.08
N LEU A 340 12.25 8.28 -28.49
CA LEU A 340 10.94 8.34 -27.83
C LEU A 340 10.25 6.98 -27.80
N SER A 341 10.41 6.17 -28.86
CA SER A 341 9.85 4.82 -28.94
C SER A 341 10.44 3.92 -27.86
N THR A 342 11.78 3.94 -27.68
CA THR A 342 12.45 3.15 -26.63
C THR A 342 11.99 3.57 -25.24
N TYR A 343 11.86 4.88 -25.01
CA TYR A 343 11.38 5.45 -23.74
C TYR A 343 9.91 5.14 -23.47
N THR A 344 9.07 5.07 -24.50
CA THR A 344 7.67 4.64 -24.39
C THR A 344 7.58 3.18 -23.99
N ILE A 345 8.33 2.30 -24.66
CA ILE A 345 8.40 0.86 -24.33
C ILE A 345 8.91 0.67 -22.89
N PHE A 346 9.96 1.41 -22.52
CA PHE A 346 10.49 1.42 -21.15
C PHE A 346 9.40 1.73 -20.12
N TYR A 347 8.67 2.83 -20.27
CA TYR A 347 7.62 3.23 -19.33
C TYR A 347 6.42 2.29 -19.28
N VAL A 348 6.01 1.72 -20.41
CA VAL A 348 4.93 0.73 -20.44
C VAL A 348 5.36 -0.51 -19.67
N LEU A 349 6.53 -1.07 -19.96
CA LEU A 349 7.01 -2.27 -19.28
C LEU A 349 7.32 -2.01 -17.80
N PHE A 350 7.90 -0.85 -17.48
CA PHE A 350 8.17 -0.46 -16.10
C PHE A 350 6.87 -0.29 -15.30
N GLY A 351 5.84 0.31 -15.88
CA GLY A 351 4.52 0.40 -15.26
C GLY A 351 3.90 -0.98 -15.01
N LEU A 352 3.99 -1.89 -15.98
CA LEU A 352 3.43 -3.25 -15.89
C LEU A 352 4.11 -4.11 -14.81
N PHE A 353 5.44 -4.02 -14.68
CA PHE A 353 6.21 -4.97 -13.86
C PHE A 353 6.83 -4.37 -12.59
N GLY A 354 7.26 -3.10 -12.62
CA GLY A 354 8.06 -2.49 -11.55
C GLY A 354 7.28 -2.16 -10.27
N ILE A 355 5.94 -2.04 -10.35
CA ILE A 355 5.13 -1.48 -9.25
C ILE A 355 4.34 -2.57 -8.50
N ASN A 356 4.44 -3.83 -8.93
CA ASN A 356 3.64 -4.95 -8.43
C ASN A 356 3.92 -5.32 -6.96
N PHE A 357 5.06 -4.91 -6.40
CA PHE A 357 5.34 -5.10 -4.98
C PHE A 357 4.28 -4.45 -4.09
N HIS A 358 3.77 -3.26 -4.45
CA HIS A 358 2.81 -2.54 -3.61
C HIS A 358 1.43 -3.23 -3.52
N SER A 359 1.00 -3.94 -4.57
CA SER A 359 -0.24 -4.74 -4.55
C SER A 359 -0.03 -6.10 -3.89
N LEU A 360 1.09 -6.76 -4.20
CA LEU A 360 1.32 -8.15 -3.80
C LEU A 360 1.92 -8.31 -2.41
N ALA A 361 2.62 -7.33 -1.88
CA ALA A 361 3.17 -7.45 -0.52
C ALA A 361 2.08 -7.53 0.56
N PRO A 362 1.02 -6.68 0.54
CA PRO A 362 -0.11 -6.86 1.42
C PRO A 362 -0.79 -8.23 1.22
N SER A 363 -0.94 -8.72 -0.02
CA SER A 363 -1.57 -10.03 -0.25
C SER A 363 -0.76 -11.18 0.35
N MET A 364 0.57 -11.16 0.23
CA MET A 364 1.46 -12.13 0.88
C MET A 364 1.32 -12.13 2.41
N ILE A 365 1.38 -10.95 3.02
CA ILE A 365 1.20 -10.79 4.48
C ILE A 365 -0.16 -11.35 4.91
N SER A 366 -1.19 -11.00 4.15
CA SER A 366 -2.55 -11.36 4.43
C SER A 366 -2.77 -12.88 4.38
N SER A 367 -2.12 -13.60 3.45
CA SER A 367 -2.18 -15.06 3.33
C SER A 367 -1.43 -15.81 4.42
N ARG A 368 -0.43 -15.16 5.04
CA ARG A 368 0.50 -15.79 5.97
C ARG A 368 0.14 -15.60 7.44
N TYR A 369 -0.40 -14.43 7.77
CA TYR A 369 -0.72 -14.06 9.14
C TYR A 369 -2.22 -14.08 9.38
N SER A 370 -2.62 -14.48 10.58
CA SER A 370 -4.00 -14.31 11.06
C SER A 370 -4.42 -12.83 10.96
N TYR A 371 -5.69 -12.60 10.66
CA TYR A 371 -6.25 -11.28 10.39
C TYR A 371 -5.84 -10.21 11.44
N ASP A 372 -5.78 -10.58 12.72
CA ASP A 372 -5.42 -9.69 13.84
C ASP A 372 -4.02 -9.08 13.75
N LYS A 373 -3.09 -9.72 13.03
CA LYS A 373 -1.70 -9.29 12.84
C LYS A 373 -1.46 -8.61 11.49
N VAL A 374 -2.33 -8.80 10.50
CA VAL A 374 -2.16 -8.30 9.13
C VAL A 374 -1.96 -6.78 9.11
N SER A 375 -2.78 -6.05 9.85
CA SER A 375 -2.66 -4.58 9.94
C SER A 375 -1.30 -4.15 10.50
N GLN A 376 -0.79 -4.87 11.51
CA GLN A 376 0.47 -4.52 12.17
C GLN A 376 1.67 -4.79 11.26
N VAL A 377 1.66 -5.94 10.57
CA VAL A 377 2.73 -6.31 9.63
C VAL A 377 2.72 -5.40 8.39
N ASN A 378 1.54 -5.05 7.86
CA ASN A 378 1.42 -4.06 6.79
C ASN A 378 1.96 -2.69 7.23
N GLY A 379 1.62 -2.23 8.44
CA GLY A 379 2.14 -0.98 8.99
C GLY A 379 3.67 -0.98 9.11
N LEU A 380 4.27 -2.11 9.49
CA LEU A 380 5.74 -2.27 9.57
C LEU A 380 6.41 -2.30 8.18
N LEU A 381 5.77 -2.95 7.20
CA LEU A 381 6.23 -2.93 5.81
C LEU A 381 6.20 -1.50 5.26
N PHE A 382 5.08 -0.79 5.41
CA PHE A 382 4.95 0.59 4.92
C PHE A 382 5.85 1.57 5.68
N LEU A 383 6.13 1.34 6.98
CA LEU A 383 7.17 2.06 7.71
C LEU A 383 8.52 1.94 6.99
N THR A 384 8.91 0.72 6.63
CA THR A 384 10.18 0.47 5.94
C THR A 384 10.22 1.13 4.56
N LEU A 385 9.11 1.07 3.81
CA LEU A 385 8.97 1.78 2.53
C LEU A 385 9.06 3.30 2.72
N GLY A 386 8.43 3.87 3.74
CA GLY A 386 8.50 5.31 4.00
C GLY A 386 9.91 5.78 4.39
N ILE A 387 10.63 5.02 5.22
CA ILE A 387 12.05 5.29 5.54
C ILE A 387 12.89 5.23 4.26
N SER A 388 12.62 4.26 3.39
CA SER A 388 13.28 4.15 2.08
C SER A 388 13.05 5.40 1.23
N VAL A 389 11.83 5.92 1.14
CA VAL A 389 11.56 7.16 0.38
C VAL A 389 12.29 8.35 0.99
N PHE A 390 12.22 8.50 2.31
CA PHE A 390 12.84 9.62 3.02
C PHE A 390 14.35 9.71 2.77
N ILE A 391 15.04 8.56 2.72
CA ILE A 391 16.48 8.48 2.46
C ILE A 391 16.80 8.56 0.96
N SER A 392 16.03 7.86 0.12
CA SER A 392 16.34 7.74 -1.31
C SER A 392 16.23 9.07 -2.05
N ILE A 393 15.25 9.92 -1.76
CA ILE A 393 15.08 11.20 -2.48
C ILE A 393 16.33 12.09 -2.34
N PRO A 394 16.85 12.39 -1.13
CA PRO A 394 18.10 13.12 -0.96
C PRO A 394 19.31 12.40 -1.57
N VAL A 395 19.43 11.07 -1.41
CA VAL A 395 20.57 10.30 -1.89
C VAL A 395 20.66 10.35 -3.42
N ILE A 396 19.54 10.10 -4.12
CA ILE A 396 19.50 10.15 -5.59
C ILE A 396 19.77 11.59 -6.06
N GLY A 397 19.22 12.60 -5.38
CA GLY A 397 19.51 14.00 -5.65
C GLY A 397 21.00 14.34 -5.51
N HIS A 398 21.67 13.82 -4.48
CA HIS A 398 23.10 14.03 -4.26
C HIS A 398 23.96 13.35 -5.35
N ILE A 399 23.61 12.12 -5.74
CA ILE A 399 24.25 11.40 -6.84
C ILE A 399 24.12 12.20 -8.13
N PHE A 400 22.94 12.76 -8.42
CA PHE A 400 22.73 13.59 -9.60
C PHE A 400 23.61 14.84 -9.63
N GLN A 401 23.74 15.52 -8.48
CA GLN A 401 24.46 16.77 -8.39
C GLN A 401 25.97 16.58 -8.46
N LYS A 402 26.53 15.61 -7.72
CA LYS A 402 27.99 15.41 -7.64
C LYS A 402 28.55 14.56 -8.78
N LEU A 403 27.93 13.41 -9.06
CA LEU A 403 28.44 12.45 -10.02
C LEU A 403 27.91 12.77 -11.43
N GLY A 404 26.62 13.05 -11.54
CA GLY A 404 25.98 13.36 -12.82
C GLY A 404 26.25 14.77 -13.36
N LYS A 405 26.84 15.67 -12.56
CA LYS A 405 26.98 17.11 -12.87
C LYS A 405 25.69 17.75 -13.41
N ARG A 406 24.52 17.21 -13.01
CA ARG A 406 23.16 17.60 -13.47
C ARG A 406 22.87 17.40 -14.96
N ILE A 407 23.71 16.66 -15.70
CA ILE A 407 23.59 16.46 -17.15
C ILE A 407 23.60 14.96 -17.48
N VAL A 408 24.41 14.18 -16.76
CA VAL A 408 24.59 12.75 -16.98
C VAL A 408 23.69 11.96 -16.01
N PHE A 409 22.83 11.10 -16.58
CA PHE A 409 21.88 10.28 -15.81
C PHE A 409 22.40 8.89 -15.48
N ASP A 410 23.50 8.45 -16.09
CA ASP A 410 24.08 7.11 -16.04
C ASP A 410 24.18 6.53 -14.62
N HIS A 411 24.75 7.30 -13.69
CA HIS A 411 24.95 6.85 -12.30
C HIS A 411 23.62 6.59 -11.57
N ILE A 412 22.60 7.38 -11.87
CA ILE A 412 21.27 7.24 -11.26
C ILE A 412 20.56 6.04 -11.87
N ILE A 413 20.65 5.86 -13.18
CA ILE A 413 20.06 4.73 -13.90
C ILE A 413 20.66 3.42 -13.37
N VAL A 414 21.99 3.34 -13.27
CA VAL A 414 22.67 2.16 -12.71
C VAL A 414 22.25 1.91 -11.26
N PHE A 415 22.19 2.96 -10.44
CA PHE A 415 21.75 2.84 -9.05
C PHE A 415 20.31 2.30 -8.94
N GLY A 416 19.38 2.80 -9.77
CA GLY A 416 18.00 2.34 -9.80
C GLY A 416 17.87 0.89 -10.23
N GLY A 417 18.55 0.50 -11.32
CA GLY A 417 18.52 -0.87 -11.84
C GLY A 417 19.12 -1.89 -10.88
N VAL A 418 20.29 -1.57 -10.30
CA VAL A 418 20.96 -2.43 -9.30
C VAL A 418 20.10 -2.57 -8.03
N SER A 419 19.41 -1.51 -7.60
CA SER A 419 18.52 -1.58 -6.44
C SER A 419 17.36 -2.57 -6.64
N TYR A 420 16.77 -2.63 -7.84
CA TYR A 420 15.76 -3.64 -8.18
C TYR A 420 16.33 -5.07 -8.20
N LEU A 421 17.55 -5.26 -8.71
CA LEU A 421 18.21 -6.57 -8.71
C LEU A 421 18.57 -7.04 -7.30
N ILE A 422 19.05 -6.13 -6.43
CA ILE A 422 19.28 -6.41 -5.01
C ILE A 422 17.97 -6.82 -4.32
N SER A 423 16.88 -6.08 -4.57
CA SER A 423 15.56 -6.43 -4.06
C SER A 423 15.15 -7.84 -4.49
N SER A 424 15.32 -8.18 -5.77
CA SER A 424 15.04 -9.51 -6.29
C SER A 424 15.86 -10.59 -5.60
N ALA A 425 17.18 -10.40 -5.44
CA ALA A 425 18.05 -11.35 -4.75
C ALA A 425 17.59 -11.61 -3.31
N ILE A 426 17.21 -10.57 -2.57
CA ILE A 426 16.67 -10.70 -1.20
C ILE A 426 15.35 -11.48 -1.19
N LEU A 427 14.46 -11.22 -2.15
CA LEU A 427 13.19 -11.94 -2.26
C LEU A 427 13.37 -13.39 -2.72
N VAL A 428 14.40 -13.70 -3.50
CA VAL A 428 14.80 -15.09 -3.80
C VAL A 428 15.26 -15.80 -2.53
N ILE A 429 16.06 -15.15 -1.68
CA ILE A 429 16.46 -15.70 -0.37
C ILE A 429 15.22 -15.97 0.49
N LEU A 430 14.24 -15.05 0.49
CA LEU A 430 12.95 -15.26 1.16
C LEU A 430 12.21 -16.48 0.59
N GLY A 431 12.21 -16.67 -0.73
CA GLY A 431 11.61 -17.84 -1.38
C GLY A 431 12.28 -19.15 -0.99
N ILE A 432 13.61 -19.17 -0.89
CA ILE A 432 14.37 -20.34 -0.42
C ILE A 432 14.06 -20.63 1.05
N TYR A 433 13.99 -19.59 1.89
CA TYR A 433 13.63 -19.73 3.29
C TYR A 433 12.22 -20.32 3.46
N LEU A 434 11.25 -19.82 2.70
CA LEU A 434 9.86 -20.32 2.73
C LEU A 434 9.72 -21.77 2.28
N LYS A 435 10.59 -22.24 1.37
CA LYS A 435 10.63 -23.66 0.99
C LYS A 435 11.25 -24.56 2.07
N ARG A 436 12.18 -24.03 2.86
CA ARG A 436 12.93 -24.78 3.89
C ARG A 436 12.26 -24.74 5.26
N ALA A 437 11.51 -23.68 5.57
CA ALA A 437 10.82 -23.54 6.84
C ALA A 437 9.50 -24.34 6.80
N PRO A 438 9.23 -25.22 7.79
CA PRO A 438 7.93 -25.89 7.88
C PRO A 438 6.82 -24.84 8.02
N GLN A 439 5.73 -25.03 7.28
CA GLN A 439 4.52 -24.20 7.43
C GLN A 439 4.08 -24.28 8.90
N PRO A 440 3.98 -23.16 9.66
CA PRO A 440 3.26 -23.13 10.92
C PRO A 440 1.85 -23.63 10.63
N LYS A 441 1.50 -24.74 11.28
CA LYS A 441 0.16 -25.30 11.30
C LYS A 441 -0.84 -24.31 11.89
#